data_AF-A0A1F5IR98-F1
#
_entry.id   AF-A0A1F5IR98-F1
#
_cell.length_a   1.000
_cell.length_b   1.000
_cell.length_c   1.000
_cell.angle_alpha   90.00
_cell.angle_beta   90.00
_cell.angle_gamma   90.00
#
_symmetry.space_group_name_H-M   'P 1'
#
loop_
_entity.id
_entity.type
_entity.pdbx_description
1 polymer ?
#
loop_
_entity_poly.entity_id
_entity_poly.type
_entity_poly.pdbx_seq_one_letter_code
_entity_poly.pdbx_strand_id
1 'polypeptide(L)'
;MLKPFAPRLHEMMKEVLMSPEAPGPKIHYYMIRGGEVKTNITVWETGTVGGEYIKTYGHYHVGQLDETYYLAAGEGIVILQKRKEDADGNPVDDEIEVFYAIPVKPGDSVFIPSGMGHLVVNTGKAWMVTYDDSPVNFEEVDPVSLPGHADYEAVKKMRGFAYYVVEKNGKPELVKNENYKAVPEPQWLTPAEYAQLTN
;
A
#
# COMPACT_ATOMS: atom_id res chain seq x y z
N MET A 1 5.49 -21.01 -18.72
CA MET A 1 4.22 -21.30 -18.02
C MET A 1 4.01 -20.19 -17.01
N LEU A 2 2.90 -19.48 -17.09
CA LEU A 2 2.60 -18.33 -16.21
C LEU A 2 2.55 -18.79 -14.75
N LYS A 3 3.31 -18.14 -13.86
CA LYS A 3 3.26 -18.38 -12.41
C LYS A 3 2.63 -17.16 -11.74
N PRO A 4 1.29 -17.07 -11.67
CA PRO A 4 0.60 -15.86 -11.22
C PRO A 4 0.72 -15.60 -9.71
N PHE A 5 1.16 -16.60 -8.94
CA PHE A 5 1.25 -16.52 -7.50
C PHE A 5 2.61 -15.96 -7.04
N ALA A 6 2.58 -14.95 -6.16
CA ALA A 6 3.76 -14.46 -5.45
C ALA A 6 3.45 -14.20 -3.96
N PRO A 7 4.26 -14.73 -3.03
CA PRO A 7 4.19 -14.36 -1.62
C PRO A 7 5.09 -13.15 -1.32
N ARG A 8 4.68 -12.28 -0.41
CA ARG A 8 5.59 -11.30 0.20
C ARG A 8 6.11 -11.82 1.54
N LEU A 9 7.39 -12.14 1.57
CA LEU A 9 8.05 -12.71 2.75
C LEU A 9 8.40 -11.63 3.77
N HIS A 10 8.46 -11.99 5.04
CA HIS A 10 8.87 -11.04 6.08
C HIS A 10 10.26 -10.45 5.87
N GLU A 11 11.20 -11.22 5.33
CA GLU A 11 12.55 -10.72 5.02
C GLU A 11 12.52 -9.55 4.04
N MET A 12 11.62 -9.59 3.05
CA MET A 12 11.41 -8.47 2.12
C MET A 12 10.77 -7.28 2.85
N MET A 13 9.81 -7.54 3.73
CA MET A 13 9.10 -6.48 4.45
C MET A 13 9.99 -5.70 5.42
N LYS A 14 11.12 -6.25 5.88
CA LYS A 14 12.09 -5.52 6.72
C LYS A 14 12.59 -4.23 6.08
N GLU A 15 12.56 -4.12 4.76
CA GLU A 15 12.93 -2.90 4.05
C GLU A 15 12.01 -1.72 4.36
N VAL A 16 10.75 -1.99 4.73
CA VAL A 16 9.68 -0.97 4.89
C VAL A 16 8.92 -1.06 6.21
N LEU A 17 9.37 -1.91 7.14
CA LEU A 17 8.80 -1.99 8.49
C LEU A 17 9.40 -0.92 9.40
N MET A 18 8.57 -0.36 10.28
CA MET A 18 8.96 0.58 11.34
C MET A 18 10.02 -0.03 12.26
N SER A 19 9.87 -1.32 12.59
CA SER A 19 10.77 -2.09 13.45
C SER A 19 11.26 -3.35 12.72
N PRO A 20 12.29 -3.25 11.86
CA PRO A 20 12.73 -4.37 11.00
C PRO A 20 13.29 -5.57 11.77
N GLU A 21 13.76 -5.34 12.99
CA GLU A 21 14.29 -6.40 13.88
C GLU A 21 13.18 -7.16 14.62
N ALA A 22 11.95 -6.66 14.61
CA ALA A 22 10.84 -7.32 15.29
C ALA A 22 10.45 -8.62 14.57
N PRO A 23 10.11 -9.69 15.30
CA PRO A 23 9.66 -10.93 14.69
C PRO A 23 8.30 -10.70 13.99
N GLY A 24 8.14 -11.32 12.82
CA GLY A 24 6.90 -11.30 12.06
C GLY A 24 6.51 -12.67 11.49
N PRO A 25 5.34 -12.76 10.84
CA PRO A 25 4.92 -14.00 10.17
C PRO A 25 5.87 -14.33 9.02
N LYS A 26 5.98 -15.60 8.62
CA LYS A 26 6.86 -15.98 7.50
C LYS A 26 6.48 -15.24 6.19
N ILE A 27 5.19 -15.07 5.97
CA ILE A 27 4.58 -14.41 4.81
C ILE A 27 3.63 -13.34 5.35
N HIS A 28 3.66 -12.14 4.78
CA HIS A 28 2.78 -11.04 5.17
C HIS A 28 1.50 -11.02 4.34
N TYR A 29 1.64 -11.28 3.04
CA TYR A 29 0.51 -11.33 2.12
C TYR A 29 0.84 -12.15 0.87
N TYR A 30 -0.20 -12.56 0.17
CA TYR A 30 -0.16 -13.41 -1.01
C TYR A 30 -0.81 -12.66 -2.17
N MET A 31 -0.20 -12.69 -3.34
CA MET A 31 -0.72 -12.09 -4.56
C MET A 31 -0.98 -13.17 -5.60
N ILE A 32 -2.09 -13.07 -6.31
CA ILE A 32 -2.38 -13.81 -7.54
C ILE A 32 -2.62 -12.76 -8.62
N ARG A 33 -1.70 -12.64 -9.58
CA ARG A 33 -1.79 -11.66 -10.66
C ARG A 33 -2.60 -12.19 -11.84
N GLY A 34 -3.52 -11.37 -12.32
CA GLY A 34 -4.45 -11.71 -13.38
C GLY A 34 -4.05 -11.20 -14.77
N GLY A 35 -3.13 -10.23 -14.86
CA GLY A 35 -2.71 -9.61 -16.12
C GLY A 35 -3.69 -8.56 -16.61
N GLU A 36 -3.78 -8.38 -17.93
CA GLU A 36 -4.67 -7.38 -18.55
C GLU A 36 -6.15 -7.77 -18.53
N VAL A 37 -6.46 -9.07 -18.48
CA VAL A 37 -7.84 -9.58 -18.66
C VAL A 37 -8.48 -10.00 -17.34
N LYS A 38 -7.68 -10.44 -16.37
CA LYS A 38 -8.16 -10.89 -15.06
C LYS A 38 -7.67 -9.90 -14.02
N THR A 39 -8.50 -9.62 -13.01
CA THR A 39 -8.10 -8.80 -11.87
C THR A 39 -7.02 -9.50 -11.05
N ASN A 40 -6.25 -8.71 -10.30
CA ASN A 40 -5.32 -9.25 -9.31
C ASN A 40 -6.09 -9.51 -8.01
N ILE A 41 -5.64 -10.47 -7.22
CA ILE A 41 -6.17 -10.76 -5.88
C ILE A 41 -5.01 -10.70 -4.90
N THR A 42 -5.23 -10.00 -3.79
CA THR A 42 -4.28 -9.97 -2.67
C THR A 42 -4.96 -10.42 -1.39
N VAL A 43 -4.26 -11.24 -0.60
CA VAL A 43 -4.71 -11.75 0.70
C VAL A 43 -3.66 -11.41 1.75
N TRP A 44 -4.04 -10.66 2.78
CA TRP A 44 -3.15 -10.28 3.87
C TRP A 44 -3.34 -11.19 5.08
N GLU A 45 -2.23 -11.55 5.72
CA GLU A 45 -2.26 -12.08 7.08
C GLU A 45 -2.72 -11.00 8.08
N THR A 46 -3.03 -11.44 9.31
CA THR A 46 -3.44 -10.57 10.42
C THR A 46 -2.33 -10.45 11.46
N GLY A 47 -2.40 -9.40 12.29
CA GLY A 47 -1.50 -9.17 13.41
C GLY A 47 -0.60 -7.96 13.21
N THR A 48 0.47 -7.91 14.00
CA THR A 48 1.42 -6.80 14.00
C THR A 48 2.87 -7.31 14.00
N VAL A 49 3.80 -6.46 13.54
CA VAL A 49 5.24 -6.64 13.64
C VAL A 49 5.80 -5.44 14.39
N GLY A 50 6.26 -5.66 15.64
CA GLY A 50 6.73 -4.57 16.49
C GLY A 50 5.66 -3.51 16.79
N GLY A 51 4.37 -3.88 16.76
CA GLY A 51 3.23 -2.99 16.94
C GLY A 51 2.69 -2.36 15.66
N GLU A 52 3.41 -2.43 14.54
CA GLU A 52 2.90 -2.02 13.22
C GLU A 52 2.02 -3.10 12.62
N TYR A 53 0.82 -2.77 12.11
CA TYR A 53 -0.06 -3.75 11.47
C TYR A 53 0.55 -4.35 10.20
N ILE A 54 0.16 -5.59 9.87
CA ILE A 54 0.52 -6.22 8.60
C ILE A 54 0.01 -5.37 7.42
N LYS A 55 0.88 -5.12 6.46
CA LYS A 55 0.62 -4.23 5.32
C LYS A 55 1.25 -4.74 4.03
N THR A 56 0.83 -4.18 2.89
CA THR A 56 1.60 -4.30 1.65
C THR A 56 2.91 -3.52 1.73
N TYR A 57 3.86 -3.89 0.87
CA TYR A 57 5.12 -3.17 0.74
C TYR A 57 4.90 -1.67 0.42
N GLY A 58 3.91 -1.38 -0.42
CA GLY A 58 3.58 -0.04 -0.91
C GLY A 58 4.42 0.38 -2.11
N HIS A 59 3.85 1.19 -3.00
CA HIS A 59 4.56 1.72 -4.17
C HIS A 59 3.84 2.97 -4.71
N TYR A 60 4.54 3.67 -5.61
CA TYR A 60 3.95 4.70 -6.46
C TYR A 60 3.72 4.16 -7.86
N HIS A 61 2.60 4.52 -8.50
CA HIS A 61 2.44 4.26 -9.93
C HIS A 61 3.39 5.12 -10.75
N VAL A 62 3.98 4.50 -11.77
CA VAL A 62 4.83 5.14 -12.78
C VAL A 62 4.05 5.25 -14.08
N GLY A 63 4.05 6.44 -14.68
CA GLY A 63 3.28 6.72 -15.90
C GLY A 63 1.83 7.10 -15.60
N GLN A 64 0.98 7.07 -16.63
CA GLN A 64 -0.45 7.41 -16.56
C GLN A 64 -1.25 6.14 -16.32
N LEU A 65 -1.28 5.69 -15.07
CA LEU A 65 -1.95 4.45 -14.66
C LEU A 65 -2.78 4.73 -13.42
N ASP A 66 -4.08 4.51 -13.55
CA ASP A 66 -5.01 4.52 -12.42
C ASP A 66 -5.29 3.06 -12.01
N GLU A 67 -5.71 2.88 -10.75
CA GLU A 67 -6.07 1.58 -10.19
C GLU A 67 -7.27 1.74 -9.27
N THR A 68 -8.12 0.74 -9.18
CA THR A 68 -9.19 0.69 -8.18
C THR A 68 -9.06 -0.55 -7.32
N TYR A 69 -9.01 -0.35 -6.00
CA TYR A 69 -9.11 -1.42 -5.02
C TYR A 69 -10.56 -1.69 -4.64
N TYR A 70 -10.92 -2.96 -4.62
CA TYR A 70 -12.21 -3.45 -4.14
C TYR A 70 -12.00 -4.39 -2.96
N LEU A 71 -12.68 -4.15 -1.84
CA LEU A 71 -12.58 -5.02 -0.68
C LEU A 71 -13.60 -6.16 -0.73
N ALA A 72 -13.10 -7.39 -0.71
CA ALA A 72 -13.91 -8.60 -0.74
C ALA A 72 -14.15 -9.20 0.65
N ALA A 73 -13.18 -9.11 1.56
CA ALA A 73 -13.28 -9.63 2.92
C ALA A 73 -12.33 -8.91 3.89
N GLY A 74 -12.61 -9.03 5.19
CA GLY A 74 -11.83 -8.42 6.26
C GLY A 74 -12.04 -6.91 6.38
N GLU A 75 -11.18 -6.25 7.16
CA GLU A 75 -11.22 -4.81 7.39
C GLU A 75 -9.80 -4.27 7.47
N GLY A 76 -9.62 -3.04 7.02
CA GLY A 76 -8.29 -2.46 6.90
C GLY A 76 -8.32 -0.97 6.67
N ILE A 77 -7.15 -0.44 6.31
CA ILE A 77 -6.98 0.95 5.94
C ILE A 77 -6.19 1.00 4.63
N VAL A 78 -6.77 1.65 3.62
CA VAL A 78 -6.03 2.06 2.42
C VAL A 78 -5.32 3.37 2.77
N ILE A 79 -4.00 3.36 2.63
CA ILE A 79 -3.16 4.54 2.82
C ILE A 79 -2.76 5.05 1.46
N LEU A 80 -3.01 6.34 1.21
CA LEU A 80 -2.60 7.04 0.00
C LEU A 80 -1.69 8.22 0.35
N GLN A 81 -0.64 8.44 -0.43
CA GLN A 81 0.17 9.64 -0.30
C GLN A 81 0.71 10.13 -1.64
N LYS A 82 0.74 11.46 -1.84
CA LYS A 82 1.32 12.09 -3.02
C LYS A 82 2.60 12.83 -2.63
N ARG A 83 3.68 12.60 -3.38
CA ARG A 83 4.94 13.35 -3.21
C ARG A 83 4.73 14.79 -3.66
N LYS A 84 5.39 15.74 -3.01
CA LYS A 84 5.57 17.06 -3.60
C LYS A 84 6.48 16.95 -4.82
N GLU A 85 6.36 17.92 -5.71
CA GLU A 85 7.25 18.08 -6.84
C GLU A 85 8.21 19.26 -6.59
N ASP A 86 9.43 19.15 -7.10
CA ASP A 86 10.38 20.25 -7.15
C ASP A 86 10.00 21.28 -8.25
N ALA A 87 10.85 22.30 -8.42
CA ALA A 87 10.60 23.35 -9.41
C ALA A 87 10.58 22.85 -10.87
N ASP A 88 11.17 21.68 -11.14
CA ASP A 88 11.24 21.06 -12.45
C ASP A 88 10.14 19.99 -12.65
N GLY A 89 9.26 19.81 -11.66
CA GLY A 89 8.17 18.83 -11.70
C GLY A 89 8.59 17.42 -11.31
N ASN A 90 9.79 17.22 -10.73
CA ASN A 90 10.23 15.89 -10.30
C ASN A 90 9.75 15.61 -8.87
N PRO A 91 9.29 14.38 -8.57
CA PRO A 91 8.85 14.04 -7.23
C PRO A 91 10.01 14.06 -6.22
N VAL A 92 9.76 14.64 -5.04
CA VAL A 92 10.68 14.67 -3.91
C VAL A 92 10.28 13.59 -2.91
N ASP A 93 11.10 12.54 -2.78
CA ASP A 93 10.74 11.33 -2.00
C ASP A 93 10.41 11.60 -0.53
N ASP A 94 11.08 12.57 0.11
CA ASP A 94 10.96 12.86 1.54
C ASP A 94 10.04 14.04 1.86
N GLU A 95 9.25 14.51 0.88
CA GLU A 95 8.24 15.55 1.05
C GLU A 95 6.89 15.11 0.49
N ILE A 96 5.87 15.08 1.36
CA ILE A 96 4.51 14.69 0.99
C ILE A 96 3.61 15.92 0.88
N GLU A 97 2.79 15.96 -0.17
CA GLU A 97 1.78 16.98 -0.44
C GLU A 97 0.48 16.65 0.29
N VAL A 98 -0.02 15.42 0.10
CA VAL A 98 -1.25 14.91 0.74
C VAL A 98 -1.04 13.51 1.29
N PHE A 99 -1.71 13.21 2.40
CA PHE A 99 -1.75 11.89 3.01
C PHE A 99 -3.18 11.57 3.44
N TYR A 100 -3.72 10.44 2.94
CA TYR A 100 -5.05 9.95 3.27
C TYR A 100 -4.97 8.60 3.97
N ALA A 101 -5.76 8.45 5.03
CA ALA A 101 -6.03 7.17 5.67
C ALA A 101 -7.52 6.86 5.52
N ILE A 102 -7.83 5.79 4.79
CA ILE A 102 -9.19 5.45 4.38
C ILE A 102 -9.56 4.09 4.98
N PRO A 103 -10.28 4.03 6.11
CA PRO A 103 -10.80 2.79 6.65
C PRO A 103 -11.78 2.14 5.68
N VAL A 104 -11.64 0.83 5.47
CA VAL A 104 -12.38 0.08 4.45
C VAL A 104 -12.87 -1.26 5.01
N LYS A 105 -14.02 -1.71 4.49
CA LYS A 105 -14.66 -3.00 4.80
C LYS A 105 -15.20 -3.67 3.53
N PRO A 106 -15.75 -4.90 3.59
CA PRO A 106 -16.22 -5.60 2.40
C PRO A 106 -17.33 -4.82 1.68
N GLY A 107 -17.20 -4.71 0.37
CA GLY A 107 -18.10 -3.93 -0.50
C GLY A 107 -17.62 -2.49 -0.75
N ASP A 108 -16.63 -1.98 -0.02
CA ASP A 108 -16.03 -0.69 -0.32
C ASP A 108 -15.07 -0.78 -1.51
N SER A 109 -14.85 0.37 -2.15
CA SER A 109 -13.85 0.54 -3.19
C SER A 109 -13.11 1.87 -3.03
N VAL A 110 -11.83 1.91 -3.41
CA VAL A 110 -10.98 3.11 -3.35
C VAL A 110 -10.27 3.26 -4.70
N PHE A 111 -10.52 4.39 -5.37
CA PHE A 111 -9.82 4.78 -6.60
C PHE A 111 -8.42 5.31 -6.25
N ILE A 112 -7.43 5.02 -7.07
CA ILE A 112 -6.04 5.41 -6.88
C ILE A 112 -5.60 6.08 -8.18
N PRO A 113 -5.49 7.43 -8.17
CA PRO A 113 -5.11 8.15 -9.38
C PRO A 113 -3.62 7.99 -9.68
N SER A 114 -3.28 8.14 -10.95
CA SER A 114 -1.91 8.18 -11.46
C SER A 114 -0.98 9.06 -10.62
N GLY A 115 0.21 8.52 -10.32
CA GLY A 115 1.23 9.18 -9.50
C GLY A 115 0.99 9.13 -7.99
N MET A 116 -0.16 8.61 -7.54
CA MET A 116 -0.44 8.40 -6.12
C MET A 116 0.33 7.18 -5.60
N GLY A 117 0.98 7.34 -4.45
CA GLY A 117 1.52 6.22 -3.69
C GLY A 117 0.41 5.56 -2.91
N HIS A 118 0.36 4.23 -2.88
CA HIS A 118 -0.61 3.49 -2.09
C HIS A 118 -0.03 2.27 -1.38
N LEU A 119 -0.61 1.95 -0.22
CA LEU A 119 -0.46 0.68 0.47
C LEU A 119 -1.74 0.34 1.23
N VAL A 120 -1.91 -0.93 1.60
CA VAL A 120 -3.08 -1.38 2.39
C VAL A 120 -2.62 -2.11 3.63
N VAL A 121 -3.30 -1.82 4.73
CA VAL A 121 -3.03 -2.35 6.06
C VAL A 121 -4.20 -3.21 6.50
N ASN A 122 -3.95 -4.44 6.96
CA ASN A 122 -4.95 -5.26 7.60
C ASN A 122 -5.01 -4.94 9.10
N THR A 123 -6.09 -4.29 9.52
CA THR A 123 -6.32 -3.93 10.94
C THR A 123 -7.23 -4.92 11.65
N GLY A 124 -7.80 -5.87 10.91
CA GLY A 124 -8.70 -6.89 11.45
C GLY A 124 -7.96 -8.05 12.10
N LYS A 125 -8.74 -8.93 12.73
CA LYS A 125 -8.27 -10.19 13.38
C LYS A 125 -8.37 -11.43 12.48
N ALA A 126 -8.73 -11.22 11.22
CA ALA A 126 -8.89 -12.25 10.20
C ALA A 126 -8.16 -11.79 8.93
N TRP A 127 -8.12 -12.65 7.91
CA TRP A 127 -7.59 -12.25 6.62
C TRP A 127 -8.39 -11.10 6.01
N MET A 128 -7.67 -10.19 5.38
CA MET A 128 -8.21 -9.19 4.47
C MET A 128 -7.97 -9.64 3.04
N VAL A 129 -8.96 -9.43 2.17
CA VAL A 129 -8.91 -9.82 0.77
C VAL A 129 -9.36 -8.67 -0.11
N THR A 130 -8.54 -8.31 -1.09
CA THR A 130 -8.89 -7.34 -2.13
C THR A 130 -8.75 -7.93 -3.51
N TYR A 131 -9.39 -7.28 -4.47
CA TYR A 131 -9.02 -7.40 -5.87
C TYR A 131 -8.86 -6.02 -6.51
N ASP A 132 -8.05 -5.96 -7.56
CA ASP A 132 -7.68 -4.73 -8.26
C ASP A 132 -7.54 -4.93 -9.77
N ASP A 133 -7.62 -3.83 -10.50
CA ASP A 133 -7.56 -3.77 -11.97
C ASP A 133 -6.22 -3.27 -12.50
N SER A 134 -5.17 -3.20 -11.66
CA SER A 134 -3.86 -2.76 -12.12
C SER A 134 -3.27 -3.69 -13.18
N PRO A 135 -2.86 -3.17 -14.35
CA PRO A 135 -2.39 -3.99 -15.46
C PRO A 135 -1.01 -4.57 -15.16
N VAL A 136 -0.88 -5.89 -15.28
CA VAL A 136 0.41 -6.59 -15.12
C VAL A 136 0.90 -7.10 -16.46
N ASN A 137 2.05 -6.60 -16.93
CA ASN A 137 2.69 -7.08 -18.14
C ASN A 137 3.58 -8.29 -17.83
N PHE A 138 3.13 -9.49 -18.17
CA PHE A 138 3.87 -10.72 -17.87
C PHE A 138 5.16 -10.95 -18.69
N GLU A 139 5.50 -10.05 -19.60
CA GLU A 139 6.76 -10.09 -20.35
C GLU A 139 7.95 -9.48 -19.59
N GLU A 140 7.71 -8.85 -18.44
CA GLU A 140 8.76 -8.27 -17.60
C GLU A 140 9.58 -9.33 -16.84
N VAL A 141 10.67 -8.89 -16.20
CA VAL A 141 11.59 -9.79 -15.48
C VAL A 141 10.97 -10.35 -14.20
N ASP A 142 10.19 -9.57 -13.46
CA ASP A 142 9.45 -10.01 -12.26
C ASP A 142 8.08 -9.33 -12.14
N PRO A 143 7.17 -9.53 -13.11
CA PRO A 143 5.89 -8.83 -13.18
C PRO A 143 4.95 -9.18 -12.03
N VAL A 144 5.20 -10.32 -11.38
CA VAL A 144 4.35 -10.83 -10.32
C VAL A 144 4.70 -10.19 -8.98
N SER A 145 6.00 -10.00 -8.72
CA SER A 145 6.49 -9.46 -7.45
C SER A 145 6.81 -7.96 -7.51
N LEU A 146 7.32 -7.45 -8.63
CA LEU A 146 7.74 -6.06 -8.82
C LEU A 146 7.43 -5.60 -10.26
N PRO A 147 6.15 -5.32 -10.58
CA PRO A 147 5.78 -4.88 -11.91
C PRO A 147 6.43 -3.54 -12.26
N GLY A 148 6.80 -3.34 -13.52
CA GLY A 148 7.56 -2.18 -14.02
C GLY A 148 6.83 -0.85 -13.93
N HIS A 149 5.52 -0.85 -13.72
CA HIS A 149 4.70 0.34 -13.47
C HIS A 149 4.71 0.79 -11.99
N ALA A 150 5.49 0.14 -11.12
CA ALA A 150 5.52 0.41 -9.69
C ALA A 150 6.92 0.84 -9.20
N ASP A 151 7.02 2.05 -8.66
CA ASP A 151 8.22 2.56 -7.98
C ASP A 151 8.18 2.15 -6.50
N TYR A 152 8.93 1.08 -6.20
CA TYR A 152 9.17 0.59 -4.85
C TYR A 152 10.40 1.22 -4.18
N GLU A 153 11.29 1.85 -4.95
CA GLU A 153 12.58 2.33 -4.46
C GLU A 153 12.41 3.58 -3.59
N ALA A 154 11.50 4.48 -3.96
CA ALA A 154 11.15 5.62 -3.10
C ALA A 154 10.66 5.14 -1.74
N VAL A 155 9.74 4.17 -1.72
CA VAL A 155 9.18 3.61 -0.48
C VAL A 155 10.27 2.91 0.34
N LYS A 156 11.15 2.13 -0.31
CA LYS A 156 12.28 1.46 0.33
C LYS A 156 13.25 2.45 0.98
N LYS A 157 13.66 3.49 0.25
CA LYS A 157 14.56 4.55 0.72
C LYS A 157 14.00 5.25 1.96
N MET A 158 12.69 5.46 2.00
CA MET A 158 12.00 6.09 3.11
C MET A 158 11.60 5.13 4.24
N ARG A 159 11.85 3.82 4.09
CA ARG A 159 11.41 2.76 5.01
C ARG A 159 9.88 2.72 5.16
N GLY A 160 9.14 2.85 4.07
CA GLY A 160 7.68 2.91 4.09
C GLY A 160 7.14 4.31 3.89
N PHE A 161 5.85 4.49 4.20
CA PHE A 161 5.11 5.73 3.95
C PHE A 161 5.35 6.76 5.07
N ALA A 162 4.84 7.97 4.89
CA ALA A 162 5.08 9.09 5.81
C ALA A 162 4.46 8.89 7.20
N TYR A 163 3.50 7.96 7.32
CA TYR A 163 3.04 7.44 8.60
C TYR A 163 3.00 5.90 8.56
N TYR A 164 3.40 5.29 9.67
CA TYR A 164 3.15 3.88 9.96
C TYR A 164 1.80 3.73 10.65
N VAL A 165 1.08 2.65 10.36
CA VAL A 165 -0.19 2.31 11.03
C VAL A 165 0.10 1.30 12.13
N VAL A 166 -0.02 1.73 13.38
CA VAL A 166 0.31 0.92 14.56
C VAL A 166 -0.93 0.60 15.39
N GLU A 167 -0.88 -0.51 16.12
CA GLU A 167 -1.90 -0.85 17.11
C GLU A 167 -1.59 -0.18 18.45
N LYS A 168 -2.53 0.61 18.95
CA LYS A 168 -2.49 1.14 20.31
C LYS A 168 -3.85 0.97 20.97
N ASN A 169 -3.88 0.24 22.09
CA ASN A 169 -5.11 -0.10 22.81
C ASN A 169 -6.17 -0.76 21.90
N GLY A 170 -5.73 -1.61 20.97
CA GLY A 170 -6.60 -2.32 20.02
C GLY A 170 -7.24 -1.44 18.95
N LYS A 171 -6.67 -0.25 18.69
CA LYS A 171 -7.11 0.67 17.64
C LYS A 171 -5.94 1.11 16.76
N PRO A 172 -6.16 1.37 15.47
CA PRO A 172 -5.18 1.99 14.60
C PRO A 172 -4.83 3.42 15.04
N GLU A 173 -3.53 3.70 15.12
CA GLU A 173 -2.96 5.04 15.30
C GLU A 173 -1.88 5.26 14.23
N LEU A 174 -1.71 6.51 13.79
CA LEU A 174 -0.66 6.89 12.86
C LEU A 174 0.56 7.38 13.62
N VAL A 175 1.71 6.76 13.39
CA VAL A 175 3.01 7.20 13.90
C VAL A 175 3.81 7.77 12.75
N LYS A 176 4.30 9.00 12.91
CA LYS A 176 5.07 9.68 11.87
C LYS A 176 6.36 8.90 11.55
N ASN A 177 6.67 8.80 10.27
CA ASN A 177 7.94 8.28 9.81
C ASN A 177 8.97 9.43 9.74
N GLU A 178 9.92 9.42 10.68
CA GLU A 178 10.95 10.47 10.82
C GLU A 178 11.93 10.56 9.65
N ASN A 179 11.90 9.61 8.71
CA ASN A 179 12.70 9.74 7.48
C ASN A 179 12.17 10.86 6.56
N TYR A 180 10.90 11.23 6.65
CA TYR A 180 10.30 12.29 5.83
C TYR A 180 10.52 13.68 6.46
N LYS A 181 10.95 14.64 5.66
CA LYS A 181 11.24 16.02 6.10
C LYS A 181 9.98 16.86 6.22
N ALA A 182 9.09 16.76 5.23
CA ALA A 182 7.83 17.50 5.21
C ALA A 182 6.67 16.52 5.04
N VAL A 183 5.78 16.49 6.03
CA VAL A 183 4.62 15.58 6.05
C VAL A 183 3.40 16.41 6.44
N PRO A 184 2.29 16.33 5.69
CA PRO A 184 1.06 17.02 6.05
C PRO A 184 0.37 16.32 7.23
N GLU A 185 -0.58 17.00 7.86
CA GLU A 185 -1.51 16.35 8.77
C GLU A 185 -2.31 15.27 8.00
N PRO A 186 -2.44 14.06 8.57
CA PRO A 186 -3.14 12.98 7.89
C PRO A 186 -4.65 13.24 7.86
N GLN A 187 -5.25 13.03 6.70
CA GLN A 187 -6.69 13.15 6.52
C GLN A 187 -7.35 11.78 6.61
N TRP A 188 -8.18 11.59 7.63
CA TRP A 188 -9.02 10.41 7.75
C TRP A 188 -10.32 10.62 6.99
N LEU A 189 -10.56 9.78 5.98
CA LEU A 189 -11.73 9.88 5.12
C LEU A 189 -12.42 8.53 5.03
N THR A 190 -13.74 8.53 4.98
CA THR A 190 -14.50 7.37 4.50
C THR A 190 -14.31 7.20 2.99
N PRO A 191 -14.56 6.00 2.43
CA PRO A 191 -14.50 5.80 0.97
C PRO A 191 -15.43 6.76 0.21
N ALA A 192 -16.60 7.08 0.76
CA ALA A 192 -17.56 8.00 0.15
C ALA A 192 -17.07 9.47 0.16
N GLU A 193 -16.41 9.91 1.24
CA GLU A 193 -15.81 11.25 1.31
C GLU A 193 -14.63 11.36 0.35
N TYR A 194 -13.77 10.34 0.29
CA TYR A 194 -12.64 10.33 -0.64
C TYR A 194 -13.10 10.34 -2.10
N ALA A 195 -14.12 9.56 -2.46
CA ALA A 195 -14.67 9.53 -3.82
C ALA A 195 -15.21 10.89 -4.29
N GLN A 196 -15.62 11.78 -3.37
CA GLN A 196 -16.05 13.14 -3.72
C GLN A 196 -14.88 14.07 -4.07
N LEU A 197 -13.65 13.74 -3.63
CA LEU A 197 -12.45 14.52 -3.94
C LEU A 197 -11.83 14.15 -5.29
N THR A 198 -12.12 12.96 -5.79
CA THR A 198 -11.50 12.40 -7.00
C THR A 198 -12.44 12.37 -8.22
N ASN A 199 -13.70 12.78 -8.05
CA ASN A 199 -14.69 12.90 -9.13
C ASN A 199 -14.71 14.28 -9.78
#